data_AF-A0A7C5NL24-F1
#
_entry.id   AF-A0A7C5NL24-F1
#
_cell.length_a   1.000
_cell.length_b   1.000
_cell.length_c   1.000
_cell.angle_alpha   90.00
_cell.angle_beta   90.00
_cell.angle_gamma   90.00
#
_symmetry.space_group_name_H-M   'P 1'
#
loop_
_entity.id
_entity.type
_entity.pdbx_description
1 polymer ?
#
loop_
_entity_poly.entity_id
_entity_poly.type
_entity_poly.pdbx_seq_one_letter_code
_entity_poly.pdbx_strand_id
1 'polypeptide(L)'
;MIEYYIKKKDLQTLKVIYFIGLLDDYRDIIKDNYIYVCFFQIDEISKYCNLSTKEIIQILKKMTEKSIEIEDTQYGIVKYIPTISYISINSIQNQIKIHIYYNIYNKFRELTQK
;
A
#
# COMPACT_ATOMS: atom_id res chain seq x y z
N MET A 1 -15.53 -1.84 -4.65
CA MET A 1 -15.17 -2.46 -3.35
C MET A 1 -13.85 -1.91 -2.79
N ILE A 2 -12.72 -2.02 -3.50
CA ILE A 2 -11.40 -1.47 -3.07
C ILE A 2 -11.44 0.05 -2.77
N GLU A 3 -12.02 0.84 -3.68
CA GLU A 3 -12.13 2.30 -3.51
C GLU A 3 -12.91 2.68 -2.24
N TYR A 4 -14.02 1.99 -1.97
CA TYR A 4 -14.84 2.20 -0.77
C TYR A 4 -14.06 1.86 0.51
N TYR A 5 -13.29 0.77 0.49
CA TYR A 5 -12.43 0.38 1.61
C TYR A 5 -11.39 1.46 1.91
N ILE A 6 -10.73 2.00 0.88
CA ILE A 6 -9.72 3.07 1.04
C ILE A 6 -10.36 4.33 1.60
N LYS A 7 -11.48 4.79 1.01
CA LYS A 7 -12.18 6.02 1.43
C LYS A 7 -12.67 6.02 2.88
N LYS A 8 -12.81 4.85 3.51
CA LYS A 8 -13.22 4.70 4.90
C LYS A 8 -12.06 4.68 5.91
N LYS A 9 -10.82 4.79 5.46
CA LYS A 9 -9.65 4.81 6.36
C LYS A 9 -9.56 6.12 7.12
N ASP A 10 -8.91 6.06 8.28
CA ASP A 10 -8.56 7.26 9.04
C ASP A 10 -7.57 8.14 8.25
N LEU A 11 -7.49 9.41 8.63
CA LEU A 11 -6.69 10.41 7.94
C LEU A 11 -5.20 10.03 7.84
N GLN A 12 -4.62 9.41 8.88
CA GLN A 12 -3.20 9.05 8.87
C GLN A 12 -2.93 7.93 7.87
N THR A 13 -3.79 6.90 7.86
CA THR A 13 -3.73 5.83 6.86
C THR A 13 -3.91 6.36 5.44
N LEU A 14 -4.85 7.30 5.23
CA LEU A 14 -5.06 7.93 3.92
C LEU A 14 -3.82 8.68 3.43
N LYS A 15 -3.12 9.41 4.30
CA LYS A 15 -1.87 10.09 3.95
C LYS A 15 -0.79 9.12 3.47
N VAL A 16 -0.64 7.99 4.17
CA VAL A 16 0.30 6.93 3.78
C VAL A 16 -0.08 6.33 2.42
N ILE A 17 -1.37 6.04 2.20
CA ILE A 17 -1.88 5.55 0.91
C ILE A 17 -1.59 6.55 -0.20
N TYR A 18 -1.82 7.85 0.04
CA TYR A 18 -1.57 8.90 -0.93
C TYR A 18 -0.09 9.03 -1.26
N PHE A 19 0.79 8.99 -0.25
CA PHE A 19 2.23 8.96 -0.45
C PHE A 19 2.66 7.80 -1.35
N ILE A 20 2.19 6.58 -1.06
CA ILE A 20 2.50 5.40 -1.87
C ILE A 20 1.99 5.58 -3.31
N GLY A 21 0.81 6.16 -3.48
CA GLY A 21 0.26 6.53 -4.80
C GLY A 21 1.03 7.63 -5.52
N LEU A 22 1.97 8.34 -4.90
CA LEU A 22 2.84 9.30 -5.58
C LEU A 22 4.17 8.68 -6.04
N LEU A 23 4.53 7.51 -5.53
CA LEU A 23 5.78 6.85 -5.90
C LEU A 23 5.80 6.50 -7.39
N ASP A 24 6.98 6.63 -8.00
CA ASP A 24 7.20 6.17 -9.37
C ASP A 24 7.40 4.65 -9.40
N ASP A 25 6.83 4.01 -10.42
CA ASP A 25 6.81 2.56 -10.58
C ASP A 25 8.23 1.98 -10.69
N TYR A 26 8.68 1.18 -9.71
CA TYR A 26 9.73 0.19 -9.94
C TYR A 26 9.09 -1.18 -10.20
N ARG A 27 9.26 -1.71 -11.42
CA ARG A 27 8.52 -2.88 -11.92
C ARG A 27 9.33 -4.18 -11.83
N ASP A 28 9.46 -4.73 -10.64
CA ASP A 28 9.75 -6.17 -10.50
C ASP A 28 8.42 -6.94 -10.56
N ILE A 29 7.92 -7.19 -11.77
CA ILE A 29 6.70 -7.98 -11.95
C ILE A 29 7.02 -9.45 -11.64
N ILE A 30 6.66 -9.89 -10.45
CA ILE A 30 6.63 -11.32 -10.11
C ILE A 30 5.43 -11.94 -10.85
N LYS A 31 5.73 -12.82 -11.83
CA LYS A 31 4.81 -13.32 -12.86
C LYS A 31 3.48 -13.91 -12.36
N ASP A 32 3.41 -14.37 -11.11
CA ASP A 32 2.25 -15.15 -10.66
C ASP A 32 1.16 -14.36 -9.92
N ASN A 33 1.37 -13.07 -9.59
CA ASN A 33 0.38 -12.31 -8.77
C ASN A 33 0.27 -10.79 -9.05
N TYR A 34 0.89 -10.26 -10.12
CA TYR A 34 0.85 -8.83 -10.45
C TYR A 34 1.15 -7.94 -9.24
N ILE A 35 2.31 -8.13 -8.60
CA ILE A 35 2.71 -7.36 -7.42
C ILE A 35 3.63 -6.21 -7.85
N TYR A 36 3.34 -5.00 -7.37
CA TYR A 36 4.25 -3.86 -7.36
C TYR A 36 5.17 -3.90 -6.16
N VAL A 37 6.45 -3.65 -6.39
CA VAL A 37 7.47 -3.53 -5.34
C VAL A 37 7.88 -2.07 -5.23
N CYS A 38 7.54 -1.42 -4.12
CA CYS A 38 7.88 -0.02 -3.89
C CYS A 38 9.00 0.08 -2.86
N PHE A 39 9.94 1.00 -3.11
CA PHE A 39 11.01 1.37 -2.19
C PHE A 39 10.94 2.87 -1.92
N PHE A 40 11.09 3.28 -0.66
CA PHE A 40 11.10 4.69 -0.28
C PHE A 40 11.85 4.89 1.03
N GLN A 41 12.34 6.12 1.25
CA GLN A 41 13.02 6.47 2.49
C GLN A 41 12.02 6.70 3.62
N ILE A 42 12.36 6.28 4.84
CA ILE A 42 11.55 6.48 6.04
C ILE A 42 11.32 7.98 6.28
N ASP A 43 12.35 8.80 6.08
CA ASP A 43 12.26 10.24 6.31
C ASP A 43 11.33 10.94 5.31
N GLU A 44 11.29 10.48 4.06
CA GLU A 44 10.42 11.05 3.03
C GLU A 44 8.95 10.86 3.38
N ILE A 45 8.56 9.63 3.71
CA ILE A 45 7.18 9.33 4.11
C ILE A 45 6.83 9.99 5.45
N SER A 46 7.78 10.06 6.40
CA SER A 46 7.63 10.72 7.69
C SER A 46 7.32 12.21 7.52
N LYS A 47 8.14 12.89 6.71
CA LYS A 47 7.95 14.30 6.36
C LYS A 47 6.64 14.54 5.62
N TYR A 48 6.32 13.70 4.65
CA TYR A 48 5.09 13.85 3.86
C TYR A 48 3.83 13.67 4.71
N CYS A 49 3.80 12.63 5.53
CA CYS A 49 2.63 12.30 6.34
C CYS A 49 2.53 13.15 7.62
N ASN A 50 3.63 13.77 8.04
CA ASN A 50 3.84 14.37 9.36
C ASN A 50 3.55 13.35 10.47
N LEU A 51 4.22 12.20 10.39
CA LEU A 51 4.06 11.06 11.30
C LEU A 51 5.43 10.56 11.74
N SER A 52 5.53 10.06 12.98
CA SER A 52 6.75 9.40 13.43
C SER A 52 6.98 8.08 12.68
N THR A 53 8.24 7.65 12.60
CA THR A 53 8.62 6.34 12.04
C THR A 53 7.83 5.19 12.67
N LYS A 54 7.58 5.26 13.99
CA LYS A 54 6.80 4.24 14.70
C LYS A 54 5.35 4.18 14.22
N GLU A 55 4.71 5.34 14.01
CA GLU A 55 3.34 5.42 13.49
C GLU A 55 3.25 4.88 12.06
N ILE A 56 4.20 5.26 11.19
CA ILE A 56 4.26 4.77 9.81
C ILE A 56 4.38 3.24 9.77
N ILE A 57 5.31 2.68 10.54
CA ILE A 57 5.50 1.22 10.61
C ILE A 57 4.22 0.54 11.13
N GLN A 58 3.56 1.10 12.13
CA GLN A 58 2.31 0.55 12.65
C GLN A 58 1.18 0.59 11.60
N ILE A 59 1.04 1.67 10.86
CA ILE A 59 0.05 1.79 9.78
C ILE A 59 0.34 0.75 8.70
N LEU A 60 1.58 0.66 8.22
CA LEU A 60 1.94 -0.29 7.17
C LEU A 60 1.75 -1.75 7.62
N LYS A 61 2.09 -2.10 8.87
CA LYS A 61 1.81 -3.44 9.43
C LYS A 61 0.31 -3.73 9.49
N LYS A 62 -0.51 -2.78 9.95
CA LYS A 62 -1.99 -2.94 9.94
C LYS A 62 -2.54 -3.15 8.53
N MET A 63 -1.91 -2.54 7.51
CA MET A 63 -2.28 -2.73 6.10
C MET A 63 -1.89 -4.11 5.56
N THR A 64 -0.92 -4.81 6.18
CA THR A 64 -0.61 -6.22 5.89
C THR A 64 -1.54 -7.22 6.57
N GLU A 65 -2.14 -6.84 7.70
CA GLU A 65 -3.02 -7.73 8.47
C GLU A 65 -4.49 -7.67 8.00
N LYS A 66 -4.94 -6.50 7.53
CA LYS A 66 -6.35 -6.30 7.15
C LYS A 66 -6.59 -6.62 5.68
N SER A 67 -7.36 -7.67 5.46
CA SER A 67 -7.80 -8.08 4.14
C SER A 67 -8.95 -7.23 3.60
N ILE A 68 -8.87 -6.94 2.32
CA ILE A 68 -9.91 -6.36 1.48
C ILE A 68 -10.62 -7.53 0.82
N GLU A 69 -11.94 -7.52 0.92
CA GLU A 69 -12.80 -8.41 0.16
C GLU A 69 -12.77 -8.01 -1.32
N ILE A 70 -12.50 -8.97 -2.20
CA ILE A 70 -12.53 -8.82 -3.65
C ILE A 70 -13.39 -9.95 -4.19
N GLU A 71 -14.54 -9.58 -4.73
CA GLU A 71 -15.41 -10.49 -5.45
C GLU A 71 -14.86 -10.69 -6.88
N ASP A 72 -14.52 -11.92 -7.22
CA ASP A 72 -14.24 -12.33 -8.59
C ASP A 72 -15.57 -12.62 -9.28
N THR A 73 -16.11 -11.61 -9.98
CA THR A 73 -17.42 -11.65 -10.63
C THR A 73 -17.54 -12.76 -11.68
N GLN A 74 -16.43 -13.31 -12.18
CA GLN A 74 -16.44 -14.37 -13.18
C GLN A 74 -16.66 -15.76 -12.57
N TYR A 75 -16.24 -15.95 -11.32
CA TYR A 75 -16.28 -17.26 -10.64
C TYR A 75 -17.11 -17.26 -9.35
N GLY A 76 -17.64 -16.10 -8.93
CA GLY A 76 -18.35 -15.95 -7.65
C GLY A 76 -17.44 -16.18 -6.43
N ILE A 77 -16.12 -16.09 -6.61
CA ILE A 77 -15.16 -16.36 -5.53
C ILE A 77 -14.85 -15.04 -4.82
N VAL A 78 -15.14 -15.01 -3.52
CA VAL A 78 -14.71 -13.92 -2.64
C VAL A 78 -13.29 -14.20 -2.16
N LYS A 79 -12.34 -13.37 -2.60
CA LYS A 79 -10.94 -13.39 -2.13
C LYS A 79 -10.71 -12.32 -1.08
N TYR A 80 -9.98 -12.66 -0.04
CA TYR A 80 -9.56 -11.71 1.00
C TYR A 80 -8.07 -11.46 0.84
N ILE A 81 -7.70 -10.30 0.27
CA ILE A 81 -6.29 -9.95 0.06
C ILE A 81 -5.88 -8.76 0.92
N PRO A 82 -4.70 -8.76 1.55
CA PRO A 82 -4.26 -7.62 2.34
C PRO A 82 -4.00 -6.40 1.44
N THR A 83 -4.08 -5.22 2.04
CA THR A 83 -3.85 -3.96 1.31
C THR A 83 -2.39 -3.87 0.82
N ILE A 84 -1.47 -4.34 1.67
CA ILE A 84 -0.05 -4.53 1.37
C ILE A 84 0.24 -6.01 1.61
N SER A 85 0.87 -6.72 0.67
CA SER A 85 1.15 -8.16 0.84
C SER A 85 2.42 -8.43 1.63
N TYR A 86 3.35 -7.48 1.67
CA TYR A 86 4.62 -7.61 2.39
C TYR A 86 5.22 -6.26 2.74
N ILE A 87 5.93 -6.22 3.87
CA ILE A 87 6.77 -5.09 4.29
C ILE A 87 8.13 -5.60 4.79
N SER A 88 9.19 -4.90 4.40
CA SER A 88 10.53 -5.00 4.97
C SER A 88 11.05 -3.62 5.31
N ILE A 89 11.76 -3.51 6.43
CA ILE A 89 12.30 -2.25 6.94
C ILE A 89 13.81 -2.45 7.11
N ASN A 90 14.59 -1.67 6.38
CA ASN A 90 16.03 -1.61 6.55
C ASN A 90 16.39 -0.33 7.31
N SER A 91 16.57 -0.45 8.62
CA SER A 91 16.93 0.68 9.49
C SER A 91 18.33 1.23 9.23
N ILE A 92 19.25 0.41 8.70
CA ILE A 92 20.63 0.85 8.39
C ILE A 92 20.62 1.75 7.15
N GLN A 93 19.82 1.40 6.14
CA GLN A 93 19.68 2.18 4.91
C GLN A 93 18.52 3.19 4.94
N ASN A 94 17.87 3.35 6.10
CA ASN A 94 16.71 4.23 6.28
C ASN A 94 15.57 4.00 5.26
N GLN A 95 15.39 2.75 4.82
CA GLN A 95 14.53 2.41 3.68
C GLN A 95 13.41 1.45 4.09
N ILE A 96 12.23 1.63 3.48
CA ILE A 96 11.12 0.68 3.54
C ILE A 96 10.92 0.09 2.14
N LYS A 97 10.74 -1.23 2.11
CA LYS A 97 10.28 -1.98 0.94
C LYS A 97 8.88 -2.50 1.22
N ILE A 98 7.94 -2.28 0.31
CA ILE A 98 6.59 -2.87 0.39
C ILE A 98 6.22 -3.57 -0.91
N HIS A 99 5.36 -4.58 -0.80
CA HIS A 99 4.73 -5.24 -1.94
C HIS A 99 3.22 -4.96 -1.93
N ILE A 100 2.66 -4.54 -3.07
CA ILE A 100 1.23 -4.21 -3.21
C ILE A 100 0.68 -4.87 -4.47
N TYR A 101 -0.54 -5.40 -4.42
CA TYR A 101 -1.20 -5.92 -5.62
C TYR A 101 -1.54 -4.81 -6.62
N TYR A 102 -1.36 -5.09 -7.91
CA TYR A 102 -1.55 -4.15 -9.02
C TYR A 102 -2.87 -3.39 -8.97
N ASN A 103 -3.98 -4.10 -8.74
CA ASN A 103 -5.31 -3.50 -8.64
C ASN A 103 -5.45 -2.52 -7.46
N ILE A 104 -4.82 -2.81 -6.31
CA ILE A 104 -4.84 -1.92 -5.14
C ILE A 104 -3.95 -0.71 -5.41
N TYR A 105 -2.75 -0.92 -5.94
CA TYR A 105 -1.83 0.17 -6.26
C TYR A 105 -2.42 1.13 -7.30
N ASN A 106 -3.06 0.63 -8.35
CA ASN A 106 -3.77 1.47 -9.32
C ASN A 106 -4.84 2.34 -8.66
N LYS A 107 -5.56 1.81 -7.67
CA LYS A 107 -6.51 2.62 -6.88
C LYS A 107 -5.83 3.66 -6.02
N PHE A 108 -4.60 3.43 -5.55
CA PHE A 108 -3.83 4.47 -4.87
C PHE A 108 -3.43 5.58 -5.86
N ARG A 109 -2.97 5.23 -7.06
CA ARG A 109 -2.62 6.18 -8.13
C ARG A 109 -3.80 7.01 -8.63
N GLU A 110 -4.97 6.41 -8.82
CA GLU A 110 -6.18 7.14 -9.23
C GLU A 110 -6.59 8.21 -8.21
N LEU A 111 -6.28 8.03 -6.92
CA LEU A 111 -6.58 8.99 -5.87
C LEU A 111 -5.62 10.18 -5.87
N THR A 112 -4.41 10.04 -6.42
CA THR A 112 -3.39 11.10 -6.45
C THR A 112 -3.42 11.98 -7.69
N GLN A 113 -4.16 11.57 -8.73
CA GLN A 113 -4.26 12.24 -10.04
C GLN A 113 -5.50 13.14 -10.20
N LYS A 114 -6.27 13.36 -9.12
CA LYS A 114 -7.43 14.26 -9.09
C LYS A 114 -7.11 15.53 -8.34
#